data_AF-A0AAD1RQ53-F1
#
_entry.id   AF-A0AAD1RQ53-F1
#
_cell.length_a   1.000
_cell.length_b   1.000
_cell.length_c   1.000
_cell.angle_alpha   90.00
_cell.angle_beta   90.00
_cell.angle_gamma   90.00
#
_symmetry.space_group_name_H-M   'P 1'
#
loop_
_entity.id
_entity.type
_entity.pdbx_description
1 polymer ?
#
loop_
_entity_poly.entity_id
_entity_poly.type
_entity_poly.pdbx_seq_one_letter_code
_entity_poly.pdbx_strand_id
1 'polypeptide(L)'
;MLARTMKPRPRHPHITSIKVPDGTIRTSPNDIAQVFMAFYKTLYNHSPTYGTSNDTQFPKINKFLSNYTLPKLYTKAIEALGAPISQEDINLTISALKRGKAPVPDDFERGYYMKN
;
A
#
# COMPACT_ATOMS: atom_id res chain seq x y z
N MET A 1 26.44 -39.59 14.39
CA MET A 1 26.04 -38.44 13.54
C MET A 1 26.85 -37.22 13.96
N LEU A 2 27.71 -36.67 13.09
CA LEU A 2 28.42 -35.41 13.38
C LEU A 2 27.58 -34.24 12.87
N ALA A 3 27.09 -33.39 13.77
CA ALA A 3 26.42 -32.14 13.42
C ALA A 3 27.47 -31.01 13.37
N ARG A 4 27.62 -30.37 12.20
CA ARG A 4 28.44 -29.16 12.02
C ARG A 4 27.59 -27.94 12.29
N THR A 5 27.68 -27.36 13.49
CA THR A 5 27.02 -26.07 13.77
C THR A 5 27.82 -24.94 13.12
N MET A 6 27.19 -24.22 12.19
CA MET A 6 27.79 -23.04 11.57
C MET A 6 27.75 -21.87 12.57
N LYS A 7 28.89 -21.22 12.80
CA LYS A 7 28.96 -20.03 13.67
C LYS A 7 28.10 -18.91 13.04
N PRO A 8 27.25 -18.22 13.82
CA PRO A 8 26.42 -17.14 13.29
C PRO A 8 27.31 -16.02 12.73
N ARG A 9 26.92 -15.48 11.58
CA ARG A 9 27.66 -14.39 10.94
C ARG A 9 27.55 -13.11 11.78
N PRO A 10 28.62 -12.30 11.88
CA PRO A 10 28.56 -11.01 12.54
C PRO A 10 27.51 -10.12 11.87
N ARG A 11 26.69 -9.44 12.68
CA ARG A 11 25.71 -8.46 12.22
C ARG A 11 26.41 -7.10 12.10
N HIS A 12 26.34 -6.50 10.92
CA HIS A 12 26.82 -5.14 10.70
C HIS A 12 25.61 -4.20 10.61
N PRO A 13 25.28 -3.46 11.68
CA PRO A 13 24.10 -2.58 11.70
C PRO A 13 24.27 -1.34 10.83
N HIS A 14 25.50 -1.05 10.39
CA HIS A 14 25.84 0.11 9.58
C HIS A 14 26.48 -0.29 8.26
N ILE A 15 26.19 0.48 7.22
CA ILE A 15 26.76 0.31 5.89
C ILE A 15 28.08 1.07 5.85
N THR A 16 29.20 0.34 5.82
CA THR A 16 30.56 0.91 5.81
C THR A 16 31.10 1.12 4.41
N SER A 17 30.51 0.49 3.40
CA SER A 17 30.94 0.59 2.00
C SER A 17 29.80 0.28 1.05
N ILE A 18 29.76 0.94 -0.11
CA ILE A 18 28.80 0.68 -1.18
C ILE A 18 29.53 0.53 -2.52
N LYS A 19 29.08 -0.42 -3.36
CA LYS A 19 29.56 -0.57 -4.74
C LYS A 19 28.62 0.14 -5.70
N VAL A 20 29.16 1.05 -6.50
CA VAL A 20 28.44 1.82 -7.52
C VAL A 20 28.39 1.01 -8.84
N PRO A 21 27.43 1.25 -9.76
CA PRO A 21 27.36 0.56 -11.05
C PRO A 21 28.68 0.56 -11.85
N ASP A 22 29.49 1.60 -11.71
CA ASP A 22 30.82 1.72 -12.34
C ASP A 22 31.88 0.76 -11.75
N GLY A 23 31.50 -0.08 -10.79
CA GLY A 23 32.37 -1.07 -10.16
C GLY A 23 33.21 -0.54 -8.99
N THR A 24 33.22 0.78 -8.78
CA THR A 24 33.98 1.43 -7.70
C THR A 24 33.31 1.23 -6.33
N ILE A 25 34.14 1.06 -5.30
CA ILE A 25 33.69 0.94 -3.90
C ILE A 25 33.90 2.28 -3.21
N ARG A 26 32.82 2.84 -2.65
CA ARG A 26 32.86 4.08 -1.85
C ARG A 26 32.66 3.74 -0.38
N THR A 27 33.46 4.36 0.48
CA THR A 27 33.46 4.14 1.94
C THR A 27 33.12 5.39 2.75
N SER A 28 33.14 6.57 2.10
CA SER A 28 32.74 7.83 2.74
C SER A 28 31.25 7.81 3.07
N PRO A 29 30.83 8.17 4.30
CA PRO A 29 29.42 8.23 4.67
C PRO A 29 28.59 9.15 3.77
N ASN A 30 29.15 10.28 3.34
CA ASN A 30 28.46 11.22 2.45
C ASN A 30 28.24 10.62 1.07
N ASP A 31 29.25 9.92 0.55
CA ASP A 31 29.15 9.25 -0.75
C ASP A 31 28.14 8.11 -0.70
N ILE A 32 28.11 7.34 0.39
CA ILE A 32 27.12 6.28 0.60
C ILE A 32 25.72 6.88 0.62
N ALA A 33 25.49 7.96 1.37
CA ALA A 33 24.21 8.64 1.41
C ALA A 33 23.79 9.17 0.04
N GLN A 34 24.71 9.75 -0.73
CA GLN A 34 24.45 10.26 -2.07
C GLN A 34 24.07 9.14 -3.06
N VAL A 35 24.73 7.98 -2.98
CA VAL A 35 24.40 6.81 -3.80
C VAL A 35 23.02 6.26 -3.44
N PHE A 36 22.68 6.16 -2.15
CA PHE A 36 21.33 5.77 -1.72
C PHE A 36 20.27 6.76 -2.18
N MET A 37 20.53 8.06 -2.04
CA MET A 37 19.63 9.11 -2.50
C MET A 37 19.42 9.02 -4.02
N ALA A 38 20.48 8.88 -4.80
CA ALA A 38 20.39 8.73 -6.25
C ALA A 38 19.60 7.47 -6.64
N PHE A 39 19.88 6.33 -6.00
CA PHE A 39 19.15 5.08 -6.22
C PHE A 39 17.66 5.25 -5.97
N TYR A 40 17.27 5.74 -4.78
CA TYR A 40 15.85 5.91 -4.45
C TYR A 40 15.19 7.00 -5.28
N LYS A 41 15.92 8.04 -5.69
CA LYS A 41 15.42 9.04 -6.63
C LYS A 41 15.07 8.40 -7.97
N THR A 42 15.91 7.51 -8.51
CA THR A 42 15.57 6.75 -9.73
C THR A 42 14.42 5.78 -9.49
N LEU A 43 14.42 5.10 -8.34
CA LEU A 43 13.40 4.13 -7.97
C LEU A 43 12.04 4.80 -7.87
N TYR A 44 11.92 6.00 -7.30
CA TYR A 44 10.66 6.73 -7.10
C TYR A 44 10.42 7.86 -8.10
N ASN A 45 11.29 8.04 -9.10
CA ASN A 45 11.03 8.94 -10.24
C ASN A 45 9.82 8.51 -11.07
N HIS A 46 9.23 7.34 -10.77
CA HIS A 46 7.98 6.88 -11.34
C HIS A 46 6.73 7.48 -10.70
N SER A 47 6.84 8.37 -9.71
CA SER A 47 5.66 8.91 -9.04
C SER A 47 4.74 9.63 -10.04
N PRO A 48 3.49 9.18 -10.21
CA PRO A 48 2.43 10.00 -10.75
C PRO A 48 1.99 10.93 -9.64
N THR A 49 2.84 11.88 -9.25
CA THR A 49 2.38 12.94 -8.35
C THR A 49 1.29 13.67 -9.12
N TYR A 50 0.06 13.64 -8.60
CA TYR A 50 -1.08 14.37 -9.13
C TYR A 50 -0.64 15.79 -9.52
N GLY A 51 -0.43 16.03 -10.82
CA GLY A 51 -0.03 17.34 -11.35
C GLY A 51 1.37 17.49 -11.96
N THR A 52 2.22 16.46 -12.07
CA THR A 52 3.48 16.56 -12.86
C THR A 52 3.55 15.49 -13.95
N SER A 53 3.38 15.95 -15.17
CA SER A 53 3.39 15.22 -16.43
C SER A 53 4.76 14.59 -16.72
N ASN A 54 4.95 13.35 -16.27
CA ASN A 54 5.92 12.45 -16.88
C ASN A 54 5.19 11.69 -18.02
N ASP A 55 5.21 12.26 -19.23
CA ASP A 55 4.45 11.81 -20.42
C ASP A 55 4.68 10.35 -20.85
N THR A 56 5.64 9.65 -20.26
CA THR A 56 6.02 8.28 -20.65
C THR A 56 5.25 7.17 -19.93
N GLN A 57 4.58 7.44 -18.81
CA GLN A 57 3.82 6.42 -18.05
C GLN A 57 2.30 6.49 -18.22
N PHE A 58 1.73 7.67 -18.49
CA PHE A 58 0.32 7.79 -18.87
C PHE A 58 -0.06 6.87 -20.04
N PRO A 59 0.76 6.70 -21.09
CA PRO A 59 0.43 5.77 -22.18
C PRO A 59 0.34 4.31 -21.74
N LYS A 60 1.15 3.87 -20.76
CA LYS A 60 1.12 2.48 -20.27
C LYS A 60 -0.09 2.22 -19.37
N ILE A 61 -0.40 3.15 -18.47
CA ILE A 61 -1.60 3.07 -17.62
C ILE A 61 -2.85 3.17 -18.49
N ASN A 62 -2.91 4.13 -19.41
CA ASN A 62 -4.04 4.27 -20.34
C ASN A 62 -4.20 3.04 -21.23
N LYS A 63 -3.12 2.45 -21.74
CA LYS A 63 -3.16 1.18 -22.51
C LYS A 63 -3.63 0.00 -21.66
N PHE A 64 -3.24 -0.06 -20.40
CA PHE A 64 -3.73 -1.08 -19.47
C PHE A 64 -5.23 -0.92 -19.23
N LEU A 65 -5.67 0.30 -18.91
CA LEU A 65 -7.08 0.61 -18.66
C LEU A 65 -7.95 0.47 -19.92
N SER A 66 -7.42 0.73 -21.12
CA SER A 66 -8.17 0.55 -22.37
C SER A 66 -8.49 -0.91 -22.68
N ASN A 67 -7.74 -1.86 -22.13
CA ASN A 67 -8.01 -3.30 -22.30
C ASN A 67 -9.20 -3.78 -21.45
N TYR A 68 -9.66 -2.98 -20.49
CA TYR A 68 -10.75 -3.34 -19.60
C TYR A 68 -11.92 -2.38 -19.75
N THR A 69 -13.13 -2.93 -19.91
CA THR A 69 -14.35 -2.13 -19.75
C THR A 69 -14.60 -1.95 -18.26
N LEU A 70 -14.17 -0.81 -17.72
CA LEU A 70 -14.47 -0.46 -16.33
C LEU A 70 -15.99 -0.31 -16.18
N PRO A 71 -16.61 -0.96 -15.18
CA PRO A 71 -18.03 -0.75 -14.90
C PRO A 71 -18.24 0.71 -14.54
N LYS A 72 -19.08 1.40 -15.33
CA LYS A 72 -19.51 2.76 -15.02
C LYS A 72 -20.77 2.68 -14.18
N LEU A 73 -20.80 3.44 -13.09
CA LEU A 73 -22.00 3.59 -12.30
C LEU A 73 -23.07 4.33 -13.14
N TYR A 74 -24.30 3.82 -13.11
CA TYR A 74 -25.44 4.51 -13.70
C TYR A 74 -25.88 5.66 -12.79
N THR A 75 -26.60 6.65 -13.35
CA THR A 75 -27.01 7.88 -12.65
C THR A 75 -27.65 7.61 -11.28
N LYS A 76 -28.62 6.70 -11.22
CA LYS A 76 -29.29 6.32 -9.98
C LYS A 76 -28.37 5.63 -8.95
N ALA A 77 -27.32 4.92 -9.34
CA ALA A 77 -26.34 4.38 -8.39
C ALA A 77 -25.49 5.50 -7.78
N ILE A 78 -25.09 6.49 -8.59
CA ILE A 78 -24.34 7.66 -8.13
C ILE A 78 -25.19 8.47 -7.15
N GLU A 79 -26.47 8.69 -7.47
CA GLU A 79 -27.42 9.36 -6.59
C GLU A 79 -27.61 8.60 -5.28
N ALA A 80 -27.78 7.28 -5.33
CA ALA A 80 -27.92 6.45 -4.13
C ALA A 80 -26.64 6.47 -3.26
N LEU A 81 -25.45 6.47 -3.87
CA LEU A 81 -24.17 6.58 -3.17
C LEU A 81 -23.97 7.96 -2.52
N GLY A 82 -24.49 9.03 -3.13
CA GLY A 82 -24.43 10.38 -2.59
C GLY A 82 -25.57 10.73 -1.63
N ALA A 83 -26.57 9.86 -1.49
CA ALA A 83 -27.70 10.09 -0.61
C ALA A 83 -27.28 9.99 0.88
N PRO A 84 -27.92 10.77 1.77
CA PRO A 84 -27.72 10.60 3.21
C PRO A 84 -28.08 9.18 3.66
N ILE A 85 -27.31 8.65 4.62
CA ILE A 85 -27.57 7.32 5.21
C ILE A 85 -28.90 7.36 5.97
N SER A 86 -29.84 6.49 5.60
CA SER A 86 -31.15 6.41 6.23
C SER A 86 -31.13 5.51 7.48
N GLN A 87 -32.11 5.65 8.36
CA GLN A 87 -32.27 4.71 9.48
C GLN A 87 -32.59 3.29 9.02
N GLU A 88 -33.25 3.14 7.86
CA GLU A 88 -33.51 1.84 7.26
C GLU A 88 -32.20 1.15 6.87
N ASP A 89 -31.26 1.87 6.27
CA ASP A 89 -29.93 1.35 5.92
C ASP A 89 -29.17 0.87 7.17
N ILE A 90 -29.23 1.64 8.25
CA ILE A 90 -28.61 1.29 9.53
C ILE A 90 -29.23 0.01 10.09
N ASN A 91 -30.55 -0.07 10.15
CA ASN A 91 -31.28 -1.24 10.65
C ASN A 91 -31.00 -2.50 9.81
N LEU A 92 -31.01 -2.37 8.49
CA LEU A 92 -30.66 -3.45 7.56
C LEU A 92 -29.23 -3.91 7.78
N THR A 93 -28.28 -2.98 7.90
CA THR A 93 -26.86 -3.29 8.13
C THR A 93 -26.66 -4.03 9.45
N ILE A 94 -27.27 -3.55 10.54
CA ILE A 94 -27.22 -4.21 11.85
C ILE A 94 -27.85 -5.61 11.77
N SER A 95 -28.94 -5.77 11.02
CA SER A 95 -29.61 -7.06 10.85
C SER A 95 -28.75 -8.09 10.13
N ALA A 96 -27.91 -7.64 9.20
CA ALA A 96 -27.00 -8.45 8.39
C ALA A 96 -25.66 -8.80 9.09
N LEU A 97 -25.34 -8.16 10.22
CA LEU A 97 -24.14 -8.48 11.00
C LEU A 97 -24.13 -9.94 11.45
N LYS A 98 -22.99 -10.62 11.25
CA LYS A 98 -22.79 -12.02 11.66
C LYS A 98 -22.81 -12.13 13.19
N ARG A 99 -23.58 -13.07 13.71
CA ARG A 99 -23.66 -13.36 15.16
C ARG A 99 -22.50 -14.30 15.57
N GLY A 100 -22.07 -14.19 16.83
CA GLY A 100 -21.14 -15.14 17.45
C GLY A 100 -19.67 -14.97 17.05
N LYS A 101 -19.29 -13.84 16.46
CA LYS A 101 -17.88 -13.46 16.35
C LYS A 101 -17.47 -12.69 17.60
N ALA A 102 -16.32 -13.04 18.16
CA ALA A 102 -15.73 -12.26 19.23
C ALA A 102 -15.31 -10.89 18.67
N PRO A 103 -15.63 -9.78 19.36
CA PRO A 103 -15.25 -8.45 18.93
C PRO A 103 -13.72 -8.27 19.00
N VAL A 104 -13.17 -7.60 17.99
CA VAL A 104 -11.81 -7.01 18.02
C VAL A 104 -11.85 -5.82 18.99
N PRO A 105 -10.72 -5.35 19.58
CA PRO A 105 -10.77 -4.30 20.61
C PRO A 105 -11.56 -3.02 20.28
N ASP A 106 -11.64 -2.67 18.99
CA ASP A 106 -12.41 -1.52 18.48
C ASP A 106 -13.78 -1.88 17.89
N ASP A 107 -14.16 -3.16 17.91
CA ASP A 107 -15.40 -3.68 17.33
C ASP A 107 -16.43 -3.96 18.43
N PHE A 108 -17.71 -3.76 18.12
CA PHE A 108 -18.81 -4.08 19.04
C PHE A 108 -19.70 -5.18 18.45
N GLU A 109 -20.21 -6.05 19.30
CA GLU A 109 -21.14 -7.09 18.85
C GLU A 109 -22.45 -6.49 18.38
N ARG A 110 -23.15 -7.20 17.47
CA ARG A 110 -24.48 -6.79 16.96
C ARG A 110 -25.45 -6.32 18.06
N GLY A 111 -25.44 -6.97 19.22
CA GLY A 111 -26.32 -6.62 20.35
C GLY A 111 -26.06 -5.24 20.94
N TYR A 112 -24.86 -4.68 20.79
CA TYR A 112 -24.51 -3.33 21.20
C TYR A 112 -25.31 -2.28 20.42
N TYR A 113 -25.43 -2.45 19.10
CA TYR A 113 -26.14 -1.52 18.22
C TYR A 113 -27.67 -1.69 18.26
N MET A 114 -28.17 -2.79 18.81
CA MET A 114 -29.61 -3.09 18.92
C MET A 114 -30.21 -2.69 20.26
N LYS A 115 -29.40 -2.15 21.18
CA LYS A 115 -29.84 -1.80 22.53
C LYS A 115 -30.38 -0.37 22.55
N ASN A 116 -31.70 -0.23 22.71
CA ASN A 116 -32.34 1.01 23.13
C ASN A 116 -32.09 1.26 24.62
#